data_AF-A0A2V8H130-F1
#
_entry.id   AF-A0A2V8H130-F1
#
_cell.length_a   1.000
_cell.length_b   1.000
_cell.length_c   1.000
_cell.angle_alpha   90.00
_cell.angle_beta   90.00
_cell.angle_gamma   90.00
#
_symmetry.space_group_name_H-M   'P 1'
#
loop_
_entity.id
_entity.type
_entity.pdbx_description
1 polymer ?
#
loop_
_entity_poly.entity_id
_entity_poly.type
_entity_poly.pdbx_seq_one_letter_code
_entity_poly.pdbx_strand_id
1 'polypeptide(L)'
;MGQAYRFQNVDGIVLASAGRLGLVTPLGGQELISSERFFAGGSRTVRGVNENSLGPVDFFGDPAGGQAMLVLNQEARVPIYKWLGGVAFIDAGNIFKAPGDLKLNALTGSIGFGVRLSTPFALLRADYGRTVWPGSVKGSGRWVFSVGQAF
;
A
#
# COMPACT_ATOMS: atom_id res chain seq x y z
N MET A 1 13.18 -8.87 -1.35
CA MET A 1 11.74 -8.56 -1.19
C MET A 1 10.93 -9.69 -1.79
N GLY A 2 9.94 -10.21 -1.04
CA GLY A 2 8.98 -11.20 -1.53
C GLY A 2 7.60 -10.58 -1.70
N GLN A 3 6.87 -10.99 -2.75
CA GLN A 3 5.50 -10.58 -2.99
C GLN A 3 4.65 -11.77 -3.45
N ALA A 4 3.40 -11.82 -3.00
CA ALA A 4 2.43 -12.83 -3.36
C ALA A 4 1.10 -12.17 -3.71
N TYR A 5 0.44 -12.71 -4.73
CA TYR A 5 -0.85 -12.23 -5.22
C TYR A 5 -1.81 -13.40 -5.33
N ARG A 6 -3.08 -13.16 -5.00
CA ARG A 6 -4.15 -14.15 -5.16
C ARG A 6 -5.40 -13.46 -5.68
N PHE A 7 -5.99 -14.05 -6.72
CA PHE A 7 -7.23 -13.59 -7.31
C PHE A 7 -8.25 -14.72 -7.26
N GLN A 8 -9.45 -14.43 -6.77
CA GLN A 8 -10.55 -15.38 -6.70
C GLN A 8 -11.79 -14.73 -7.27
N ASN A 9 -12.48 -15.42 -8.18
CA ASN A 9 -13.79 -14.98 -8.67
C ASN A 9 -14.86 -15.68 -7.84
N VAL A 10 -15.75 -14.89 -7.23
CA VAL A 10 -16.89 -15.35 -6.44
C VAL A 10 -18.11 -14.61 -6.96
N ASP A 11 -19.00 -15.33 -7.65
CA ASP A 11 -20.24 -14.80 -8.22
C ASP A 11 -20.06 -13.51 -9.06
N GLY A 12 -18.98 -13.45 -9.85
CA GLY A 12 -18.67 -12.30 -10.71
C GLY A 12 -17.92 -11.16 -10.01
N ILE A 13 -17.74 -11.21 -8.69
CA ILE A 13 -16.86 -10.32 -7.93
C ILE A 13 -15.47 -10.92 -7.87
N VAL A 14 -14.44 -10.12 -8.19
CA VAL A 14 -13.04 -10.55 -8.06
C VAL A 14 -12.49 -10.07 -6.73
N LEU A 15 -12.20 -11.01 -5.84
CA LEU A 15 -11.42 -10.78 -4.63
C LEU A 15 -9.93 -10.84 -4.98
N ALA A 16 -9.23 -9.73 -4.83
CA ALA A 16 -7.79 -9.63 -5.06
C ALA A 16 -7.06 -9.37 -3.75
N SER A 17 -6.12 -10.25 -3.42
CA SER A 17 -5.26 -10.16 -2.24
C SER A 17 -3.81 -9.98 -2.68
N ALA A 18 -3.07 -9.10 -2.02
CA ALA A 18 -1.63 -9.01 -2.16
C ALA A 18 -0.94 -8.90 -0.81
N GLY A 19 0.21 -9.57 -0.68
CA GLY A 19 1.09 -9.47 0.45
C GLY A 19 2.51 -9.19 -0.02
N ARG A 20 3.18 -8.22 0.61
CA ARG A 20 4.58 -7.87 0.32
C ARG A 20 5.37 -7.79 1.62
N LEU A 21 6.50 -8.49 1.63
CA LEU A 21 7.46 -8.50 2.75
C LEU A 21 8.85 -8.11 2.22
N GLY A 22 9.39 -7.04 2.76
CA GLY A 22 10.76 -6.60 2.52
C GLY A 22 11.54 -6.72 3.82
N LEU A 23 12.71 -7.36 3.78
CA LEU A 23 13.69 -7.39 4.85
C LEU A 23 15.07 -7.19 4.21
N VAL A 24 15.86 -6.29 4.76
CA VAL A 24 17.26 -6.07 4.36
C VAL A 24 18.09 -5.85 5.62
N THR A 25 19.31 -6.35 5.64
CA THR A 25 20.25 -6.14 6.75
C THR A 25 21.56 -5.64 6.14
N PRO A 26 22.12 -4.51 6.62
CA PRO A 26 23.42 -4.05 6.14
C PRO A 26 24.54 -5.01 6.53
N LEU A 27 25.58 -5.07 5.69
CA LEU A 27 26.76 -5.88 5.95
C LEU A 27 27.86 -5.04 6.64
N GLY A 28 28.64 -5.68 7.51
CA GLY A 28 29.86 -5.07 8.07
C GLY A 28 29.63 -3.83 8.94
N GLY A 29 28.47 -3.68 9.57
CA GLY A 29 28.15 -2.54 10.46
C GLY A 29 27.92 -1.20 9.73
N GLN A 30 27.77 -1.23 8.41
CA GLN A 30 27.47 -0.04 7.61
C GLN A 30 25.99 0.36 7.75
N GLU A 31 25.67 1.60 7.37
CA GLU A 31 24.28 2.03 7.20
C GLU A 31 23.82 1.81 5.77
N LEU A 32 22.55 1.42 5.60
CA LEU A 32 21.91 1.33 4.29
C LEU A 32 21.72 2.73 3.70
N ILE A 33 22.18 2.90 2.46
CA ILE A 33 21.90 4.10 1.65
C ILE A 33 20.39 4.18 1.39
N SER A 34 19.88 5.41 1.22
CA SER A 34 18.44 5.65 1.08
C SER A 34 17.80 4.87 -0.07
N SER A 35 18.51 4.70 -1.19
CA SER A 35 18.02 3.94 -2.36
C SER A 35 17.82 2.44 -2.11
N GLU A 36 18.41 1.89 -1.05
CA GLU A 36 18.27 0.48 -0.64
C GLU A 36 17.23 0.29 0.48
N ARG A 37 16.66 1.39 0.99
CA ARG A 37 15.61 1.35 2.01
C ARG A 37 14.25 1.14 1.38
N PHE A 38 13.35 0.54 2.14
CA PHE A 38 11.94 0.42 1.75
C PHE A 38 11.15 1.68 2.11
N PHE A 39 10.17 1.98 1.27
CA PHE A 39 9.20 3.05 1.46
C PHE A 39 7.79 2.53 1.17
N ALA A 40 6.80 3.04 1.90
CA ALA A 40 5.39 2.68 1.69
C ALA A 40 4.47 3.85 2.08
N GLY A 41 3.22 3.72 1.63
CA GLY A 41 2.21 4.77 1.63
C GLY A 41 1.94 5.25 0.20
N GLY A 42 0.66 5.52 -0.10
CA GLY A 42 0.24 6.03 -1.40
C GLY A 42 -0.49 5.00 -2.27
N SER A 43 -0.49 5.22 -3.59
CA SER A 43 -1.46 4.57 -4.50
C SER A 43 -1.29 3.07 -4.71
N ARG A 44 -0.09 2.56 -4.48
CA ARG A 44 0.31 1.17 -4.76
C ARG A 44 0.52 0.32 -3.51
N THR A 45 0.55 0.93 -2.34
CA THR A 45 0.85 0.25 -1.06
C THR A 45 -0.29 0.45 -0.07
N VAL A 46 -0.38 1.59 0.61
CA VAL A 46 -1.47 1.89 1.54
C VAL A 46 -2.14 3.18 1.09
N ARG A 47 -3.33 3.05 0.48
CA ARG A 47 -4.12 4.21 0.03
C ARG A 47 -4.65 4.98 1.24
N GLY A 48 -4.97 6.26 1.07
CA GLY A 48 -5.40 7.11 2.18
C GLY A 48 -4.26 7.76 2.97
N VAL A 49 -3.00 7.35 2.75
CA VAL A 49 -1.81 8.04 3.29
C VAL A 49 -1.00 8.73 2.19
N ASN A 50 -0.11 9.67 2.56
CA ASN A 50 0.79 10.32 1.59
C ASN A 50 1.77 9.29 1.02
N GLU A 51 2.26 9.53 -0.20
CA GLU A 51 3.28 8.69 -0.82
C GLU A 51 4.51 8.60 0.11
N ASN A 52 5.03 7.39 0.31
CA ASN A 52 6.20 7.11 1.13
C ASN A 52 6.13 7.57 2.60
N SER A 53 4.97 7.96 3.12
CA SER A 53 4.84 8.55 4.46
C SER A 53 4.80 7.55 5.63
N LEU A 54 4.83 6.24 5.36
CA LEU A 54 4.78 5.25 6.43
C LEU A 54 6.16 4.98 7.02
N GLY A 55 6.22 4.93 8.35
CA GLY A 55 7.39 4.47 9.11
C GLY A 55 8.26 5.60 9.65
N PRO A 56 9.59 5.39 9.75
CA PRO A 56 10.52 6.36 10.32
C PRO A 56 10.63 7.64 9.50
N VAL A 57 10.76 8.75 10.20
CA VAL A 57 11.09 10.07 9.63
C VAL A 57 12.46 10.51 10.13
N ASP A 58 13.11 11.38 9.37
CA ASP A 58 14.37 12.01 9.75
C ASP A 58 14.14 13.22 10.68
N PHE A 59 15.20 13.97 10.96
CA PHE A 59 15.15 15.16 11.82
C PHE A 59 14.30 16.30 11.23
N PHE A 60 14.18 16.38 9.90
CA PHE A 60 13.37 17.38 9.20
C PHE A 60 11.91 16.95 9.07
N GLY A 61 11.59 15.71 9.45
CA GLY A 61 10.26 15.12 9.33
C GLY A 61 10.01 14.48 7.96
N ASP A 62 11.04 14.36 7.13
CA ASP A 62 10.95 13.69 5.83
C ASP A 62 11.01 12.17 6.00
N PRO A 63 10.35 11.38 5.13
CA PRO A 63 10.43 9.93 5.20
C PRO A 63 11.86 9.41 5.08
N ALA A 64 12.35 8.75 6.14
CA ALA A 64 13.71 8.20 6.18
C ALA A 64 13.80 6.80 5.57
N GLY A 65 12.65 6.16 5.34
CA GLY A 65 12.54 4.76 4.93
C GLY A 65 12.96 3.80 6.04
N GLY A 66 13.15 2.53 5.69
CA GLY A 66 13.55 1.52 6.67
C GLY A 66 14.02 0.21 6.05
N GLN A 67 14.45 -0.69 6.93
CA GLN A 67 15.04 -1.98 6.56
C GLN A 67 14.02 -3.11 6.50
N ALA A 68 12.82 -2.89 7.03
CA ALA A 68 11.73 -3.83 6.94
C ALA A 68 10.46 -3.16 6.40
N MET A 69 9.70 -3.90 5.61
CA MET A 69 8.42 -3.48 5.05
C MET A 69 7.43 -4.63 5.14
N LEU A 70 6.21 -4.32 5.57
CA LEU A 70 5.07 -5.21 5.42
C LEU A 70 3.91 -4.42 4.80
N VAL A 71 3.36 -4.93 3.71
CA VAL A 71 2.16 -4.38 3.06
C VAL A 71 1.21 -5.52 2.74
N LEU A 72 -0.06 -5.32 3.10
CA LEU A 72 -1.17 -6.21 2.88
C LEU A 72 -2.28 -5.42 2.20
N ASN A 73 -2.82 -5.96 1.10
CA ASN A 73 -3.90 -5.35 0.35
C ASN A 73 -5.00 -6.38 0.12
N GLN A 74 -6.23 -5.96 0.34
CA GLN A 74 -7.43 -6.73 0.01
C GLN A 74 -8.38 -5.83 -0.79
N GLU A 75 -8.81 -6.30 -1.96
CA GLU A 75 -9.79 -5.61 -2.80
C GLU A 75 -10.95 -6.54 -3.16
N ALA A 76 -12.15 -5.98 -3.17
CA ALA A 76 -13.32 -6.54 -3.84
C ALA A 76 -13.58 -5.70 -5.09
N ARG A 77 -13.41 -6.30 -6.27
CA ARG A 77 -13.58 -5.66 -7.57
C ARG A 77 -14.89 -6.11 -8.19
N VAL A 78 -15.79 -5.17 -8.43
CA VAL A 78 -17.13 -5.40 -8.96
C VAL A 78 -17.21 -4.87 -10.39
N PRO A 79 -17.46 -5.71 -11.41
CA PRO A 79 -17.75 -5.22 -12.75
C PRO A 79 -19.12 -4.53 -12.75
N ILE A 80 -19.15 -3.24 -13.09
CA ILE A 80 -20.40 -2.46 -13.16
C ILE A 80 -20.91 -2.43 -14.60
N TYR A 81 -20.00 -2.14 -15.54
CA TYR A 81 -20.26 -2.14 -16.98
C TYR A 81 -18.99 -2.51 -17.75
N LYS A 82 -19.09 -2.75 -19.07
CA LYS A 82 -17.97 -3.23 -19.91
C LYS A 82 -16.65 -2.48 -19.70
N TRP A 83 -16.72 -1.17 -19.50
CA TRP A 83 -15.55 -0.29 -19.29
C TRP A 83 -15.48 0.30 -17.88
N LEU A 84 -16.44 -0.01 -16.99
CA LEU A 84 -16.57 0.59 -15.67
C LEU A 84 -16.55 -0.49 -14.57
N GLY A 85 -15.65 -0.34 -13.61
CA GLY A 85 -15.58 -1.19 -12.43
C GLY A 85 -15.62 -0.39 -11.13
N GLY A 86 -16.20 -0.97 -10.09
CA GLY A 86 -16.13 -0.49 -8.72
C GLY A 86 -15.12 -1.31 -7.92
N VAL A 87 -14.50 -0.69 -6.91
CA VAL A 87 -13.60 -1.36 -5.97
C VAL A 87 -13.94 -0.91 -4.56
N ALA A 88 -14.01 -1.87 -3.63
CA ALA A 88 -13.88 -1.62 -2.20
C ALA A 88 -12.56 -2.25 -1.73
N PHE A 89 -11.86 -1.61 -0.81
CA PHE A 89 -10.55 -2.09 -0.39
C PHE A 89 -10.25 -1.88 1.09
N ILE A 90 -9.34 -2.71 1.57
CA ILE A 90 -8.69 -2.61 2.87
C ILE A 90 -7.19 -2.74 2.61
N ASP A 91 -6.42 -1.75 3.02
CA ASP A 91 -4.97 -1.78 2.95
C ASP A 91 -4.40 -1.71 4.37
N ALA A 92 -3.29 -2.41 4.62
CA ALA A 92 -2.54 -2.31 5.86
C ALA A 92 -1.05 -2.38 5.55
N GLY A 93 -0.26 -1.49 6.15
CA GLY A 93 1.18 -1.56 5.94
C GLY A 93 1.98 -0.65 6.85
N ASN A 94 3.28 -0.93 6.91
CA ASN A 94 4.26 -0.03 7.54
C ASN A 94 5.69 -0.32 7.09
N ILE A 95 6.56 0.65 7.36
CA ILE A 95 8.02 0.54 7.25
C ILE A 95 8.62 0.57 8.66
N PHE A 96 9.65 -0.24 8.89
CA PHE A 96 10.33 -0.33 10.20
C PHE A 96 11.83 -0.10 10.06
N LYS A 97 12.44 0.44 11.13
CA LYS A 97 13.87 0.78 11.16
C LYS A 97 14.75 -0.44 10.93
N ALA A 98 14.50 -1.54 11.63
CA ALA A 98 15.22 -2.81 11.47
C ALA A 98 14.25 -4.00 11.24
N PRO A 99 14.72 -5.12 10.67
CA PRO A 99 13.94 -6.36 10.55
C PRO A 99 13.31 -6.83 11.87
N GLY A 100 14.02 -6.68 12.99
CA GLY A 100 13.54 -7.07 14.33
C GLY A 100 12.43 -6.18 14.90
N ASP A 101 12.18 -5.01 14.31
CA ASP A 101 11.15 -4.07 14.77
C ASP A 101 9.77 -4.36 14.16
N LEU A 102 9.68 -5.33 13.24
CA LEU A 102 8.43 -5.66 12.55
C LEU A 102 7.36 -6.09 13.54
N LYS A 103 6.26 -5.34 13.57
CA LYS A 103 5.13 -5.58 14.47
C LYS A 103 3.80 -5.39 13.74
N LEU A 104 2.94 -6.40 13.82
CA LEU A 104 1.61 -6.37 13.17
C LEU A 104 0.67 -5.31 13.75
N ASN A 105 0.78 -5.01 15.04
CA ASN A 105 -0.04 -3.99 15.70
C ASN A 105 0.39 -2.54 15.38
N ALA A 106 1.56 -2.36 14.76
CA ALA A 106 2.07 -1.06 14.34
C ALA A 106 1.72 -0.74 12.88
N LEU A 107 0.95 -1.58 12.19
CA LEU A 107 0.53 -1.32 10.82
C LEU A 107 -0.43 -0.14 10.76
N THR A 108 -0.27 0.72 9.75
CA THR A 108 -1.28 1.72 9.42
C THR A 108 -2.31 1.05 8.51
N GLY A 109 -3.57 1.04 8.96
CA GLY A 109 -4.68 0.43 8.23
C GLY A 109 -5.62 1.48 7.64
N SER A 110 -6.01 1.29 6.39
CA SER A 110 -6.99 2.13 5.69
C SER A 110 -8.07 1.29 5.03
N ILE A 111 -9.24 1.91 4.88
CA ILE A 111 -10.34 1.39 4.07
C ILE A 111 -10.69 2.42 3.01
N GLY A 112 -11.31 1.96 1.93
CA GLY A 112 -11.77 2.88 0.92
C GLY A 112 -12.54 2.22 -0.20
N PHE A 113 -12.85 3.05 -1.17
CA PHE A 113 -13.54 2.66 -2.39
C PHE A 113 -12.94 3.39 -3.58
N GLY A 114 -13.22 2.89 -4.78
CA GLY A 114 -12.73 3.51 -5.99
C GLY A 114 -13.46 3.07 -7.23
N VAL A 115 -13.17 3.79 -8.30
CA VAL A 115 -13.69 3.56 -9.63
C VAL A 115 -12.53 3.19 -10.55
N ARG A 116 -12.82 2.31 -11.50
CA ARG A 116 -11.92 1.81 -12.54
C ARG A 116 -12.56 2.09 -13.89
N LEU A 117 -11.84 2.81 -14.75
CA LEU A 117 -12.27 3.12 -16.10
C LEU A 117 -11.28 2.48 -17.08
N SER A 118 -11.72 1.44 -17.78
CA SER A 118 -10.92 0.73 -18.76
C SER A 118 -11.12 1.36 -20.13
N THR A 119 -10.08 2.03 -20.64
CA THR A 119 -10.03 2.53 -22.02
C THR A 119 -9.20 1.58 -22.89
N PRO A 120 -9.23 1.71 -24.23
CA PRO A 120 -8.39 0.90 -25.12
C PRO A 120 -6.88 1.05 -24.88
N PHE A 121 -6.45 2.13 -24.22
CA PHE A 121 -5.04 2.49 -24.04
C PHE A 121 -4.59 2.52 -22.58
N ALA A 122 -5.51 2.64 -21.62
CA ALA A 122 -5.17 2.75 -20.20
C ALA A 122 -6.30 2.31 -19.28
N LEU A 123 -5.91 1.81 -18.10
CA LEU A 123 -6.82 1.65 -16.97
C LEU A 123 -6.68 2.87 -16.05
N LEU A 124 -7.69 3.73 -16.00
CA LEU A 124 -7.73 4.88 -15.11
C LEU A 124 -8.35 4.49 -13.77
N ARG A 125 -7.80 5.04 -12.70
CA ARG A 125 -8.17 4.72 -11.32
C ARG A 125 -8.40 6.00 -10.53
N ALA A 126 -9.52 6.05 -9.83
CA ALA A 126 -9.79 7.06 -8.80
C ALA A 126 -10.19 6.33 -7.52
N ASP A 127 -9.38 6.45 -6.48
CA ASP A 127 -9.57 5.79 -5.19
C ASP A 127 -9.70 6.85 -4.09
N TYR A 128 -10.70 6.72 -3.22
CA TYR A 128 -10.74 7.44 -1.95
C TYR A 128 -10.43 6.47 -0.82
N GLY A 129 -9.40 6.79 -0.03
CA GLY A 129 -9.01 6.00 1.13
C GLY A 129 -9.03 6.83 2.41
N ARG A 130 -9.39 6.21 3.53
CA ARG A 130 -9.33 6.79 4.87
C ARG A 130 -8.64 5.85 5.83
N THR A 131 -7.66 6.37 6.56
CA THR A 131 -7.00 5.64 7.65
C THR A 131 -7.99 5.41 8.78
N VAL A 132 -8.15 4.15 9.18
CA VAL A 132 -9.04 3.71 10.28
C VAL A 132 -8.27 3.08 11.43
N TRP A 133 -7.06 2.58 11.16
CA TRP A 133 -6.12 2.13 12.19
C TRP A 133 -4.88 3.01 12.14
N PRO A 134 -4.72 3.96 13.09
CA PRO A 134 -3.56 4.83 13.13
C PRO A 134 -2.34 4.04 13.61
N GLY A 135 -1.48 3.66 12.67
CA GLY A 135 -0.15 3.13 12.94
C GLY A 135 0.85 4.28 13.07
N SER A 136 1.77 4.38 12.11
CA SER A 136 2.77 5.46 12.04
C SER A 136 2.24 6.80 11.55
N VAL A 137 1.00 6.87 11.02
CA VAL A 137 0.42 8.10 10.48
C VAL A 137 -0.93 8.39 11.14
N LYS A 138 -1.18 9.66 11.48
CA LYS A 138 -2.47 10.13 12.04
C LYS A 138 -3.59 10.05 10.99
N GLY A 139 -4.82 9.87 11.47
CA GLY A 139 -6.01 9.67 10.64
C GLY A 139 -6.17 10.72 9.53
N SER A 140 -6.16 10.28 8.28
CA SER A 140 -6.33 11.12 7.09
C SER A 140 -7.24 10.43 6.07
N GLY A 141 -8.03 11.21 5.34
CA GLY A 141 -8.78 10.76 4.17
C GLY A 141 -8.30 11.50 2.94
N ARG A 142 -8.07 10.81 1.82
CA ARG A 142 -7.58 11.44 0.59
C ARG A 142 -7.95 10.66 -0.66
N TRP A 143 -8.08 11.42 -1.75
CA TRP A 143 -8.21 10.92 -3.10
C TRP A 143 -6.84 10.57 -3.68
N VAL A 144 -6.82 9.52 -4.49
CA VAL A 144 -5.65 9.03 -5.18
C VAL A 144 -6.05 8.68 -6.61
N PHE A 145 -5.30 9.22 -7.57
CA PHE A 145 -5.49 8.96 -8.99
C PHE A 145 -4.29 8.20 -9.52
N SER A 146 -4.52 7.17 -10.33
CA SER A 146 -3.43 6.38 -10.92
C SER A 146 -3.82 5.77 -12.26
N VAL A 147 -2.79 5.31 -12.98
CA VAL A 147 -2.93 4.64 -14.27
C VAL A 147 -2.30 3.24 -14.17
N GLY A 148 -2.99 2.23 -14.70
CA GLY A 148 -2.54 0.84 -14.72
C GLY A 148 -3.13 -0.03 -13.59
N GLN A 149 -2.58 -1.23 -13.42
CA GLN A 149 -3.10 -2.22 -12.46
C GLN A 149 -2.91 -1.80 -11.00
N ALA A 150 -3.85 -2.23 -10.15
CA ALA A 150 -3.73 -2.14 -8.71
C ALA A 150 -2.85 -3.30 -8.20
N PHE A 151 -1.65 -2.89 -7.77
CA PHE A 151 -0.56 -3.64 -7.15
C PHE A 151 -0.03 -4.90 -7.85
#